data_AF-A0A7J5GP43-F1
#
_entry.id   AF-A0A7J5GP43-F1
#
_cell.length_a   1.000
_cell.length_b   1.000
_cell.length_c   1.000
_cell.angle_alpha   90.00
_cell.angle_beta   90.00
_cell.angle_gamma   90.00
#
_symmetry.space_group_name_H-M   'P 1'
#
loop_
_entity.id
_entity.type
_entity.pdbx_description
1 polymer ?
#
loop_
_entity_poly.entity_id
_entity_poly.type
_entity_poly.pdbx_seq_one_letter_code
_entity_poly.pdbx_strand_id
1 'polypeptide(L)'
;MTMKKILFALLTGWMAISFTACDDFLTETPSTSVPTEEALVTTQDFQNALNGVYYTLGSYRFLGRDVLAIGDAPTDITSHSVATSHFYDIFRYQILDTNSYIEEIWAYGYWAIDRCARIIKEGASFKEVTKGDLTEVEGCIAQAYA
;
A
#
# COMPACT_ATOMS: atom_id res chain seq x y z
N MET A 1 24.99 16.27 -61.51
CA MET A 1 25.20 16.28 -60.04
C MET A 1 26.27 15.23 -59.74
N THR A 2 27.45 15.62 -59.25
CA THR A 2 28.60 14.70 -59.11
C THR A 2 28.38 13.67 -58.00
N MET A 3 28.73 12.39 -58.22
CA MET A 3 28.49 11.26 -57.28
C MET A 3 28.89 11.55 -55.82
N LYS A 4 29.93 12.36 -55.60
CA LYS A 4 30.34 12.81 -54.26
C LYS A 4 29.27 13.60 -53.51
N LYS A 5 28.46 14.42 -54.19
CA LYS A 5 27.39 15.22 -53.55
C LYS A 5 26.19 14.36 -53.14
N ILE A 6 25.92 13.28 -53.89
CA ILE A 6 24.88 12.30 -53.56
C ILE A 6 25.33 11.46 -52.35
N LEU A 7 26.60 11.04 -52.33
CA LEU A 7 27.17 10.29 -51.20
C LEU A 7 27.16 11.11 -49.91
N PHE A 8 27.50 12.41 -49.99
CA PHE A 8 27.49 13.31 -48.84
C PHE A 8 26.07 13.54 -48.30
N ALA A 9 25.08 13.70 -49.19
CA ALA A 9 23.68 13.85 -48.80
C ALA A 9 23.10 12.58 -48.14
N LEU A 10 23.48 11.40 -48.63
CA LEU A 10 23.13 10.10 -48.03
C LEU A 10 23.75 9.93 -46.64
N LEU A 11 25.02 10.32 -46.47
CA LEU A 11 25.72 10.22 -45.19
C LEU A 11 25.08 11.12 -44.13
N THR A 12 24.73 12.36 -44.49
CA THR A 12 24.05 13.31 -43.59
C THR A 12 22.62 12.88 -43.29
N GLY A 13 21.92 12.25 -44.24
CA GLY A 13 20.57 11.72 -44.02
C GLY A 13 20.57 10.53 -43.07
N TRP A 14 21.56 9.63 -43.16
CA TRP A 14 21.68 8.48 -42.26
C TRP A 14 22.02 8.90 -40.83
N MET A 15 22.87 9.91 -40.68
CA MET A 15 23.28 10.44 -39.37
C MET A 15 22.16 11.20 -38.64
N ALA A 16 21.16 11.71 -39.38
CA ALA A 16 19.98 12.35 -38.81
C ALA A 16 18.99 11.36 -38.18
N ILE A 17 19.00 10.09 -38.62
CA ILE A 17 18.11 9.05 -38.09
C ILE A 17 18.71 8.37 -36.85
N SER A 18 20.03 8.48 -36.63
CA SER A 18 20.72 7.87 -35.48
C SER A 18 20.54 8.61 -34.15
N PHE A 19 19.76 9.70 -34.09
CA PHE A 19 19.46 10.43 -32.85
C PHE A 19 18.04 10.19 -32.30
N THR A 20 17.24 9.31 -32.89
CA THR A 20 15.95 8.92 -32.29
C THR A 20 16.19 7.86 -31.21
N ALA A 21 16.47 8.29 -29.99
CA ALA A 21 16.41 7.40 -28.83
C ALA A 21 14.94 7.02 -28.57
N CYS A 22 14.66 5.72 -28.41
CA CYS A 22 13.34 5.26 -27.99
C CYS A 22 13.28 5.40 -26.47
N ASP A 23 12.66 6.48 -25.96
CA ASP A 23 12.57 6.76 -24.53
C ASP A 23 11.78 5.70 -23.74
N ASP A 24 11.01 4.84 -24.41
CA ASP A 24 10.06 3.92 -23.79
C ASP A 24 10.55 2.45 -23.74
N PHE A 25 11.68 2.12 -24.38
CA PHE A 25 12.13 0.71 -24.46
C PHE A 25 12.62 0.14 -23.12
N LEU A 26 13.06 0.99 -22.19
CA LEU A 26 13.52 0.57 -20.86
C LEU A 26 12.51 0.91 -19.76
N THR A 27 11.37 1.51 -20.12
CA THR A 27 10.38 2.01 -19.18
C THR A 27 9.30 0.95 -18.98
N GLU A 28 9.63 -0.08 -18.21
CA GLU A 28 8.69 -1.16 -17.91
C GLU A 28 7.81 -0.81 -16.71
N THR A 29 6.50 -0.96 -16.85
CA THR A 29 5.56 -0.87 -15.74
C THR A 29 5.51 -2.21 -14.99
N PRO A 30 5.56 -2.22 -13.64
CA PRO A 30 5.49 -3.47 -12.89
C PRO A 30 4.15 -4.18 -13.13
N SER A 31 4.18 -5.43 -13.60
CA SER A 31 2.96 -6.20 -13.87
C SER A 31 2.26 -6.73 -12.61
N THR A 32 2.93 -6.65 -11.45
CA THR A 32 2.48 -7.20 -10.17
C THR A 32 2.10 -6.15 -9.13
N SER A 33 2.25 -4.85 -9.44
CA SER A 33 1.92 -3.76 -8.53
C SER A 33 1.38 -2.56 -9.30
N VAL A 34 0.37 -1.90 -8.76
CA VAL A 34 -0.13 -0.64 -9.31
C VAL A 34 0.79 0.50 -8.85
N PRO A 35 1.30 1.36 -9.75
CA PRO A 35 2.05 2.56 -9.38
C PRO A 35 1.24 3.43 -8.41
N THR A 36 1.91 4.14 -7.49
CA THR A 36 1.22 4.90 -6.44
C THR A 36 0.36 6.02 -7.04
N GLU A 37 0.83 6.61 -8.14
CA GLU A 37 0.20 7.69 -8.89
C GLU A 37 -1.09 7.25 -9.60
N GLU A 38 -1.23 5.94 -9.85
CA GLU A 38 -2.37 5.35 -10.57
C GLU A 38 -3.30 4.55 -9.64
N ALA A 39 -2.92 4.37 -8.37
CA ALA A 39 -3.60 3.46 -7.46
C ALA A 39 -4.94 3.97 -6.91
N LEU A 40 -5.16 5.30 -6.91
CA LEU A 40 -6.35 5.95 -6.31
C LEU A 40 -6.90 7.03 -7.24
N VAL A 41 -7.45 6.63 -8.38
CA VAL A 41 -7.93 7.56 -9.43
C VAL A 41 -9.46 7.61 -9.49
N THR A 42 -10.12 6.49 -9.26
CA THR A 42 -11.58 6.35 -9.35
C THR A 42 -12.21 6.18 -7.96
N THR A 43 -13.50 6.49 -7.85
CA THR A 43 -14.29 6.25 -6.63
C THR A 43 -14.18 4.80 -6.15
N GLN A 44 -14.19 3.84 -7.08
CA GLN A 44 -14.04 2.41 -6.79
C GLN A 44 -12.67 2.07 -6.18
N ASP A 45 -11.60 2.76 -6.60
CA ASP A 45 -10.26 2.55 -6.04
C ASP A 45 -10.21 2.96 -4.57
N PHE A 46 -10.86 4.08 -4.20
CA PHE A 46 -10.98 4.52 -2.82
C PHE A 46 -11.76 3.52 -1.96
N GLN A 47 -12.88 2.99 -2.48
CA GLN A 47 -13.61 1.92 -1.79
C GLN A 47 -12.74 0.66 -1.60
N ASN A 48 -12.01 0.24 -2.64
CA ASN A 48 -11.16 -0.93 -2.58
C ASN A 48 -9.99 -0.74 -1.58
N ALA A 49 -9.39 0.44 -1.56
CA ALA A 49 -8.36 0.78 -0.60
C ALA A 49 -8.91 0.78 0.84
N LEU A 50 -10.10 1.33 1.06
CA LEU A 50 -10.77 1.31 2.36
C LEU A 50 -11.09 -0.13 2.80
N ASN A 51 -11.55 -0.99 1.90
CA ASN A 51 -11.70 -2.42 2.18
C ASN A 51 -10.36 -3.07 2.59
N GLY A 52 -9.25 -2.64 1.97
CA GLY A 52 -7.91 -3.06 2.36
C GLY A 52 -7.48 -2.59 3.76
N VAL A 53 -7.92 -1.39 4.18
CA VAL A 53 -7.76 -0.92 5.57
C VAL A 53 -8.51 -1.83 6.52
N TYR A 54 -9.81 -2.05 6.29
CA TYR A 54 -10.63 -2.90 7.17
C TYR A 54 -10.13 -4.35 7.21
N TYR A 55 -9.65 -4.88 6.09
CA TYR A 55 -9.03 -6.20 6.06
C TYR A 55 -7.76 -6.27 6.93
N THR A 56 -6.91 -5.24 6.87
CA THR A 56 -5.69 -5.14 7.68
C THR A 56 -6.03 -5.06 9.16
N LEU A 57 -6.99 -4.19 9.52
CA LEU A 57 -7.48 -4.03 10.88
C LEU A 57 -8.10 -5.32 11.42
N GLY A 58 -8.94 -5.99 10.63
CA GLY A 58 -9.63 -7.23 10.98
C GLY A 58 -8.74 -8.48 10.99
N SER A 59 -7.45 -8.36 10.66
CA SER A 59 -6.52 -9.48 10.74
C SER A 59 -6.42 -9.98 12.18
N TYR A 60 -6.26 -11.30 12.37
CA TYR A 60 -6.03 -11.88 13.69
C TYR A 60 -4.80 -11.25 14.39
N ARG A 61 -3.83 -10.76 13.61
CA ARG A 61 -2.62 -10.09 14.08
C ARG A 61 -2.86 -8.71 14.69
N PHE A 62 -4.07 -8.17 14.56
CA PHE A 62 -4.46 -6.87 15.10
C PHE A 62 -5.82 -6.96 15.80
N LEU A 63 -6.87 -6.27 15.32
CA LEU A 63 -8.19 -6.25 15.98
C LEU A 63 -8.95 -7.57 15.86
N GLY A 64 -8.56 -8.46 14.95
CA GLY A 64 -9.20 -9.77 14.83
C GLY A 64 -8.91 -10.71 16.00
N ARG A 65 -7.82 -10.50 16.76
CA ARG A 65 -7.49 -11.27 17.97
C ARG A 65 -6.47 -10.58 18.86
N ASP A 66 -5.29 -10.26 18.33
CA ASP A 66 -4.10 -10.01 19.17
C ASP A 66 -4.22 -8.75 20.03
N VAL A 67 -4.67 -7.62 19.47
CA VAL A 67 -4.88 -6.38 20.25
C VAL A 67 -6.00 -6.54 21.28
N LEU A 68 -7.03 -7.32 20.98
CA LEU A 68 -8.12 -7.58 21.91
C LEU A 68 -7.66 -8.51 23.05
N ALA A 69 -6.98 -9.60 22.72
CA ALA A 69 -6.59 -10.63 23.66
C ALA A 69 -5.42 -10.21 24.55
N ILE A 70 -4.49 -9.39 24.05
CA ILE A 70 -3.28 -9.01 24.82
C ILE A 70 -3.59 -8.21 26.09
N GLY A 71 -4.73 -7.49 26.14
CA GLY A 71 -5.16 -6.79 27.34
C GLY A 71 -5.61 -7.72 28.46
N ASP A 72 -6.26 -8.84 28.10
CA ASP A 72 -6.82 -9.82 29.04
C ASP A 72 -5.84 -10.95 29.37
N ALA A 73 -4.97 -11.31 28.42
CA ALA A 73 -4.04 -12.43 28.57
C ALA A 73 -3.13 -12.36 29.80
N PRO A 74 -2.60 -11.20 30.23
CA PRO A 74 -1.75 -11.09 31.42
C PRO A 74 -2.53 -10.77 32.71
N THR A 75 -3.87 -10.80 32.68
CA THR A 75 -4.72 -10.56 33.85
C THR A 75 -4.88 -11.82 34.71
N ASP A 76 -5.43 -11.66 35.90
CA ASP A 76 -5.79 -12.74 36.83
C ASP A 76 -7.15 -13.41 36.52
N ILE A 77 -7.84 -12.94 35.47
CA ILE A 77 -9.14 -13.49 35.03
C ILE A 77 -8.93 -14.69 34.10
N THR A 78 -7.87 -14.68 33.29
CA THR A 78 -7.60 -15.72 32.28
C THR A 78 -6.58 -16.74 32.79
N SER A 79 -6.63 -17.96 32.24
CA SER A 79 -5.69 -19.03 32.58
C SER A 79 -5.05 -19.59 31.32
N HIS A 80 -3.71 -19.56 31.26
CA HIS A 80 -2.93 -20.13 30.16
C HIS A 80 -2.06 -21.29 30.64
N SER A 81 -1.82 -22.25 29.76
CA SER A 81 -0.94 -23.38 30.03
C SER A 81 0.13 -23.49 28.94
N VAL A 82 1.23 -24.17 29.25
CA VAL A 82 2.30 -24.45 28.26
C VAL A 82 1.75 -25.22 27.06
N ALA A 83 0.69 -26.02 27.26
CA ALA A 83 0.08 -26.82 26.19
C ALA A 83 -0.62 -25.95 25.11
N THR A 84 -1.12 -24.76 25.46
CA THR A 84 -1.79 -23.87 24.50
C THR A 84 -0.82 -22.97 23.74
N SER A 85 0.34 -22.65 24.34
CA SER A 85 1.43 -21.76 23.88
C SER A 85 1.06 -20.33 23.46
N HIS A 86 -0.18 -20.08 23.03
CA HIS A 86 -0.72 -18.76 22.71
C HIS A 86 -0.63 -17.82 23.91
N PHE A 87 -0.04 -16.64 23.69
CA PHE A 87 0.16 -15.58 24.69
C PHE A 87 0.82 -16.04 26.00
N TYR A 88 1.42 -17.24 26.06
CA TYR A 88 1.89 -17.81 27.32
C TYR A 88 3.00 -16.96 27.95
N ASP A 89 3.94 -16.50 27.13
CA ASP A 89 5.02 -15.62 27.59
C ASP A 89 4.50 -14.26 28.08
N ILE A 90 3.42 -13.75 27.47
CA ILE A 90 2.74 -12.52 27.91
C ILE A 90 2.02 -12.77 29.24
N PHE A 91 1.27 -13.86 29.36
CA PHE A 91 0.62 -14.29 30.60
C PHE A 91 1.60 -14.44 31.77
N ARG A 92 2.81 -14.96 31.49
CA ARG A 92 3.86 -15.16 32.49
C ARG A 92 4.71 -13.90 32.76
N TYR A 93 4.47 -12.80 32.05
CA TYR A 93 5.32 -11.61 32.06
C TYR A 93 6.80 -11.92 31.71
N GLN A 94 7.03 -12.87 30.80
CA GLN A 94 8.33 -13.29 30.29
C GLN A 94 8.51 -12.87 28.83
N ILE A 95 8.21 -11.60 28.53
CA ILE A 95 8.18 -11.07 27.17
C ILE A 95 9.60 -10.73 26.71
N LEU A 96 10.01 -11.31 25.57
CA LEU A 96 11.26 -10.98 24.88
C LEU A 96 11.03 -9.83 23.89
N ASP A 97 12.11 -9.11 23.55
CA ASP A 97 12.12 -8.09 22.49
C ASP A 97 11.82 -8.67 21.10
N THR A 98 12.02 -9.97 20.91
CA THR A 98 11.67 -10.72 19.69
C THR A 98 10.29 -11.39 19.74
N ASN A 99 9.38 -10.95 20.62
CA ASN A 99 8.06 -11.56 20.73
C ASN A 99 7.19 -11.26 19.49
N SER A 100 6.77 -12.31 18.78
CA SER A 100 6.05 -12.16 17.51
C SER A 100 4.70 -11.48 17.64
N TYR A 101 3.97 -11.65 18.75
CA TYR A 101 2.68 -10.97 18.93
C TYR A 101 2.86 -9.46 19.04
N ILE A 102 3.89 -9.00 19.75
CA ILE A 102 4.19 -7.57 19.89
C ILE A 102 4.64 -7.00 18.55
N GLU A 103 5.51 -7.71 17.84
CA GLU A 103 5.97 -7.32 16.50
C GLU A 103 4.81 -7.23 15.49
N GLU A 104 3.95 -8.25 15.44
CA GLU A 104 2.82 -8.29 14.53
C GLU A 104 1.78 -7.20 14.84
N ILE A 105 1.44 -6.97 16.12
CA ILE A 105 0.54 -5.88 16.52
C ILE A 105 1.10 -4.53 16.05
N TRP A 106 2.39 -4.28 16.30
CA TRP A 106 3.05 -3.04 15.89
C TRP A 106 3.00 -2.89 14.36
N ALA A 107 3.46 -3.91 13.63
CA ALA A 107 3.52 -3.88 12.17
C ALA A 107 2.14 -3.65 11.55
N TYR A 108 1.12 -4.43 11.96
CA TYR A 108 -0.23 -4.32 11.41
C TYR A 108 -0.90 -2.98 11.76
N GLY A 109 -0.64 -2.43 12.95
CA GLY A 109 -1.08 -1.09 13.31
C GLY A 109 -0.52 -0.03 12.36
N TYR A 110 0.79 -0.04 12.13
CA TYR A 110 1.41 0.90 11.17
C TYR A 110 1.01 0.65 9.73
N TRP A 111 0.74 -0.60 9.34
CA TRP A 111 0.24 -0.93 8.01
C TRP A 111 -1.17 -0.42 7.76
N ALA A 112 -2.04 -0.42 8.78
CA ALA A 112 -3.35 0.20 8.72
C ALA A 112 -3.22 1.73 8.62
N ILE A 113 -2.36 2.34 9.46
CA ILE A 113 -2.08 3.78 9.44
C ILE A 113 -1.57 4.24 8.07
N ASP A 114 -0.60 3.53 7.47
CA ASP A 114 -0.07 3.86 6.14
C ASP A 114 -1.15 3.82 5.06
N ARG A 115 -2.02 2.79 5.09
CA ARG A 115 -3.14 2.68 4.14
C ARG A 115 -4.15 3.82 4.30
N CYS A 116 -4.52 4.17 5.53
CA CYS A 116 -5.38 5.31 5.81
C CYS A 116 -4.74 6.62 5.33
N ALA A 117 -3.45 6.82 5.60
CA ALA A 117 -2.73 8.02 5.20
C ALA A 117 -2.72 8.21 3.67
N ARG A 118 -2.61 7.13 2.89
CA ARG A 118 -2.71 7.16 1.42
C ARG A 118 -4.10 7.58 0.95
N ILE A 119 -5.16 7.01 1.53
CA ILE A 119 -6.55 7.40 1.23
C ILE A 119 -6.76 8.89 1.51
N ILE A 120 -6.31 9.36 2.67
CA ILE A 120 -6.44 10.77 3.09
C ILE A 120 -5.68 11.69 2.13
N LYS A 121 -4.44 11.34 1.80
CA LYS A 121 -3.56 12.14 0.95
C LYS A 121 -4.09 12.27 -0.47
N GLU A 122 -4.40 11.14 -1.11
CA GLU A 122 -4.83 11.14 -2.51
C GLU A 122 -6.27 11.64 -2.65
N GLY A 123 -7.14 11.35 -1.68
CA GLY A 123 -8.52 11.83 -1.65
C GLY A 123 -8.64 13.35 -1.58
N ALA A 124 -7.70 14.04 -0.92
CA ALA A 124 -7.66 15.50 -0.88
C ALA A 124 -7.44 16.16 -2.26
N SER A 125 -6.89 15.42 -3.22
CA SER A 125 -6.64 15.88 -4.59
C SER A 125 -7.60 15.26 -5.62
N PHE A 126 -8.61 14.53 -5.17
CA PHE A 126 -9.56 13.83 -6.04
C PHE A 126 -10.34 14.82 -6.90
N LYS A 127 -10.41 14.55 -8.21
CA LYS A 127 -11.17 15.34 -9.17
C LYS A 127 -12.48 14.65 -9.46
N GLU A 128 -13.56 15.20 -8.92
CA GLU A 128 -14.90 14.68 -9.12
C GLU A 128 -15.32 14.68 -10.60
N VAL A 129 -15.98 13.60 -11.04
CA VAL A 129 -16.72 13.57 -12.32
C VAL A 129 -18.18 13.93 -12.07
N THR A 130 -18.73 13.48 -10.93
CA THR A 130 -20.05 13.82 -10.43
C THR A 130 -20.00 14.18 -8.94
N LYS A 131 -21.00 14.92 -8.45
CA LYS A 131 -21.16 15.20 -7.01
C LYS A 131 -21.30 13.93 -6.16
N GLY A 132 -21.80 12.85 -6.75
CA GLY A 132 -21.91 11.55 -6.09
C GLY A 132 -20.53 10.96 -5.79
N ASP A 133 -19.60 11.08 -6.74
CA ASP A 133 -18.21 10.60 -6.59
C ASP A 133 -17.50 11.31 -5.44
N LEU A 134 -17.65 12.64 -5.34
CA LEU A 134 -17.03 13.39 -4.25
C LEU A 134 -17.54 12.95 -2.88
N THR A 135 -18.86 12.78 -2.75
CA THR A 135 -19.48 12.35 -1.48
C THR A 135 -18.95 10.98 -1.04
N GLU A 136 -18.74 10.07 -1.98
CA GLU A 136 -18.26 8.73 -1.68
C GLU A 136 -16.78 8.70 -1.30
N VAL A 137 -15.93 9.46 -1.99
CA VAL A 137 -14.51 9.64 -1.62
C VAL A 137 -14.39 10.32 -0.26
N GLU A 138 -15.17 11.36 0.00
CA GLU A 138 -15.22 12.01 1.33
C GLU A 138 -15.66 11.03 2.42
N GLY A 139 -16.60 10.13 2.13
CA GLY A 139 -16.98 9.04 3.03
C GLY A 139 -15.84 8.06 3.32
N CYS A 140 -14.98 7.78 2.33
CA CYS A 140 -13.79 6.96 2.53
C CYS A 140 -12.73 7.68 3.37
N ILE A 141 -12.51 8.98 3.12
CA ILE A 141 -11.59 9.82 3.91
C ILE A 141 -12.06 9.89 5.36
N ALA A 142 -13.35 10.12 5.60
CA ALA A 142 -13.92 10.19 6.94
C ALA A 142 -13.70 8.89 7.72
N GLN A 143 -13.90 7.73 7.09
CA GLN A 143 -13.63 6.44 7.71
C GLN A 143 -12.13 6.18 7.93
N ALA A 144 -11.26 6.68 7.05
CA ALA A 144 -9.81 6.56 7.24
C ALA A 144 -9.28 7.39 8.43
N TYR A 145 -10.00 8.44 8.83
CA TYR A 145 -9.70 9.25 10.02
C TYR A 145 -10.27 8.68 11.33
N ALA A 146 -11.31 7.84 11.26
CA ALA A 146 -12.00 7.28 12.42
C ALA A 146 -11.19 6.16 13.10
#